data_AF-E0S5X6-F1
#
_entry.id   AF-E0S5X6-F1
#
_cell.length_a   1.000
_cell.length_b   1.000
_cell.length_c   1.000
_cell.angle_alpha   90.00
_cell.angle_beta   90.00
_cell.angle_gamma   90.00
#
_symmetry.space_group_name_H-M   'P 1'
#
loop_
_entity.id
_entity.type
_entity.pdbx_description
1 polymer ?
#
loop_
_entity_poly.entity_id
_entity_poly.type
_entity_poly.pdbx_seq_one_letter_code
_entity_poly.pdbx_strand_id
1 'polypeptide(L)'
;MEEEGKLAERFVKAYNRRVELYRQRYALEDSINAKLVDQCALKKAIEMNKELDKKDQPRPPDQGTMFGTGMHRLSLVDIGRLPTENLDMFHTETAIYPVGYMCRKKYKKHDAYKKKAKDRILYICSVDPQKGPIITADDGRKWYGPSMWKDFVESIEGGTEYKSVEEFFGLGNSALARKIESLGDLSAFKKYIPLNKRS
;
A
#
# COMPACT_ATOMS: atom_id res chain seq x y z
N MET A 1 31.98 -52.01 60.82
CA MET A 1 32.81 -50.79 60.75
C MET A 1 33.42 -50.55 59.37
N GLU A 2 34.14 -51.48 58.74
CA GLU A 2 34.81 -51.22 57.44
C GLU A 2 33.85 -51.03 56.25
N GLU A 3 32.70 -51.73 56.22
CA GLU A 3 31.70 -51.57 55.16
C GLU A 3 30.87 -50.28 55.27
N GLU A 4 30.61 -49.82 56.49
CA GLU A 4 29.88 -48.57 56.74
C GLU A 4 30.69 -47.34 56.29
N GLY A 5 32.02 -47.37 56.47
CA GLY A 5 32.92 -46.33 55.95
C GLY A 5 32.90 -46.23 54.42
N LYS A 6 32.94 -47.38 53.72
CA LYS A 6 32.87 -47.43 52.25
C LYS A 6 31.52 -46.96 51.70
N LEU A 7 30.43 -47.24 52.42
CA LEU A 7 29.10 -46.78 52.05
C LEU A 7 28.97 -45.26 52.22
N ALA A 8 29.48 -44.71 53.34
CA ALA A 8 29.50 -43.28 53.60
C ALA A 8 30.32 -42.52 52.54
N GLU A 9 31.49 -43.01 52.17
CA GLU A 9 32.31 -42.40 51.10
C GLU A 9 31.60 -42.39 49.74
N ARG A 10 30.94 -43.49 49.37
CA ARG A 10 30.15 -43.56 48.13
C ARG A 10 28.99 -42.57 48.14
N PHE A 11 28.32 -42.42 49.28
CA PHE A 11 27.22 -41.46 49.45
C PHE A 11 27.72 -40.01 49.31
N VAL A 12 28.80 -39.65 50.00
CA VAL A 12 29.40 -38.30 49.93
C VAL A 12 29.85 -37.99 48.50
N LYS A 13 30.48 -38.95 47.81
CA LYS A 13 30.89 -38.79 46.41
C LYS A 13 29.70 -38.61 45.46
N ALA A 14 28.63 -39.37 45.66
CA ALA A 14 27.41 -39.25 44.86
C ALA A 14 26.69 -37.91 45.12
N TYR A 15 26.63 -37.47 46.39
CA TYR A 15 26.05 -36.20 46.79
C TYR A 15 26.82 -35.02 46.18
N ASN A 16 28.15 -35.00 46.31
CA ASN A 16 28.99 -33.95 45.74
C ASN A 16 28.88 -33.90 44.21
N ARG A 17 28.83 -35.06 43.55
CA ARG A 17 28.60 -35.12 42.09
C ARG A 17 27.24 -34.55 41.71
N ARG A 18 26.20 -34.82 42.51
CA ARG A 18 24.86 -34.28 42.27
C ARG A 18 24.83 -32.75 42.43
N VAL A 19 25.48 -32.22 43.46
CA VAL A 19 25.61 -30.76 43.69
C VAL A 19 26.33 -30.10 42.52
N GLU A 20 27.42 -30.71 42.03
CA GLU A 20 28.17 -30.20 40.89
C GLU A 20 27.33 -30.18 39.60
N LEU A 21 26.59 -31.26 39.32
CA LEU A 21 25.68 -31.31 38.18
C LEU A 21 24.56 -30.26 38.27
N TYR A 22 24.05 -29.97 39.48
CA TYR A 22 23.09 -28.88 39.66
C TYR A 22 23.67 -27.52 39.35
N ARG A 23 24.92 -27.25 39.77
CA ARG A 23 25.62 -25.99 39.46
C ARG A 23 25.86 -25.84 37.95
N GLN A 24 26.32 -26.91 37.30
CA GLN A 24 26.54 -26.91 35.85
C GLN A 24 25.24 -26.68 35.08
N ARG A 25 24.15 -27.33 35.50
CA ARG A 25 22.83 -27.12 34.91
C ARG A 25 22.38 -25.66 35.04
N TYR A 26 22.53 -25.07 36.22
CA TYR A 26 22.13 -23.68 36.45
C TYR A 26 22.94 -22.70 35.59
N ALA A 27 24.26 -22.89 35.49
CA ALA A 27 25.11 -22.08 34.62
C ALA A 27 24.74 -22.22 33.13
N LEU A 28 24.34 -23.42 32.69
CA LEU A 28 23.84 -23.65 31.34
C LEU A 28 22.49 -22.97 31.10
N GLU A 29 21.56 -23.03 32.06
CA GLU A 29 20.26 -22.35 31.99
C GLU A 29 20.45 -20.83 31.88
N ASP A 30 21.35 -20.25 32.67
CA ASP A 30 21.70 -18.82 32.56
C ASP A 30 22.31 -18.46 31.20
N SER A 31 23.21 -19.30 30.67
CA SER A 31 23.81 -19.08 29.35
C SER A 31 22.77 -19.16 28.22
N ILE A 32 21.82 -20.08 28.30
CA ILE A 32 20.72 -20.20 27.34
C ILE A 32 19.82 -18.96 27.42
N ASN A 33 19.46 -18.52 28.62
CA ASN A 33 18.65 -17.33 28.82
C ASN A 33 19.31 -16.07 28.25
N ALA A 34 20.61 -15.89 28.48
CA ALA A 34 21.36 -14.78 27.89
C ALA A 34 21.32 -14.81 26.35
N LYS A 35 21.55 -15.98 25.73
CA LYS A 35 21.47 -16.11 24.26
C LYS A 35 20.07 -15.89 23.70
N LEU A 36 19.02 -16.25 24.44
CA LEU A 36 17.64 -15.98 24.04
C LEU A 36 17.33 -14.48 24.04
N VAL A 37 17.83 -13.75 25.05
CA VAL A 37 17.71 -12.28 25.10
C VAL A 37 18.41 -11.64 23.90
N ASP A 38 19.63 -12.07 23.59
CA ASP A 38 20.38 -11.59 22.41
C ASP A 38 19.64 -11.90 21.10
N GLN A 39 19.07 -13.10 20.98
CA GLN A 39 18.30 -13.49 19.79
C GLN A 39 17.03 -12.64 19.64
N CYS A 40 16.34 -12.31 20.75
CA CYS A 40 15.19 -11.41 20.74
C CYS A 40 15.60 -9.99 20.34
N ALA A 41 16.71 -9.47 20.86
CA ALA A 41 17.23 -8.17 20.48
C ALA A 41 17.60 -8.12 18.98
N LEU A 42 18.26 -9.15 18.47
CA LEU A 42 18.63 -9.27 17.05
C LEU A 42 17.38 -9.34 16.15
N LYS A 43 16.37 -10.15 16.53
CA LYS A 43 15.10 -10.21 15.78
C LYS A 43 14.41 -8.85 15.72
N LYS A 44 14.37 -8.12 16.84
CA LYS A 44 13.78 -6.78 16.91
C LYS A 44 14.56 -5.78 16.04
N ALA A 45 15.89 -5.84 16.04
CA ALA A 45 16.72 -5.00 15.17
C ALA A 45 16.52 -5.33 13.68
N ILE A 46 16.38 -6.61 13.32
CA ILE A 46 16.06 -7.05 11.95
C ILE A 46 14.67 -6.56 11.53
N GLU A 47 13.67 -6.61 12.42
CA GLU A 47 12.33 -6.09 12.14
C GLU A 47 12.34 -4.58 11.93
N MET A 48 13.03 -3.83 12.79
CA MET A 48 13.21 -2.37 12.62
C MET A 48 13.93 -2.03 11.32
N ASN A 49 14.96 -2.78 10.92
CA ASN A 49 15.64 -2.59 9.64
C ASN A 49 14.74 -2.94 8.45
N LYS A 50 13.90 -3.98 8.55
CA LYS A 50 12.89 -4.28 7.51
C LYS A 50 11.86 -3.16 7.35
N GLU A 51 11.55 -2.40 8.40
CA GLU A 51 10.68 -1.23 8.32
C GLU A 51 11.38 -0.03 7.67
N LEU A 52 12.70 0.10 7.84
CA LEU A 52 13.52 1.11 7.15
C LEU A 52 13.69 0.79 5.66
N ASP A 53 13.98 -0.47 5.30
CA ASP A 53 14.08 -0.91 3.89
C ASP A 53 12.74 -0.82 3.14
N LYS A 54 11.61 -0.91 3.84
CA LYS A 54 10.27 -0.69 3.25
C LYS A 54 10.02 0.76 2.85
N LYS A 55 10.79 1.73 3.38
CA LYS A 55 10.66 3.15 3.00
C LYS A 55 11.43 3.48 1.72
N ASP A 56 12.48 2.71 1.39
CA ASP A 56 13.38 3.02 0.26
C ASP A 56 13.40 1.96 -0.87
N GLN A 57 12.64 0.87 -0.78
CA GLN A 57 12.45 -0.02 -1.93
C GLN A 57 11.22 0.36 -2.79
N PRO A 58 11.37 0.52 -4.12
CA PRO A 58 10.23 0.56 -5.02
C PRO A 58 9.55 -0.81 -4.96
N ARG A 59 8.38 -0.88 -4.31
CA ARG A 59 7.56 -2.09 -4.27
C ARG A 59 7.41 -2.63 -5.70
N PRO A 60 7.48 -3.97 -5.92
CA PRO A 60 7.00 -4.54 -7.18
C PRO A 60 5.59 -3.98 -7.41
N PRO A 61 5.18 -3.68 -8.65
CA PRO A 61 3.92 -3.01 -8.91
C PRO A 61 2.82 -3.85 -8.27
N ASP A 62 2.34 -3.40 -7.12
CA ASP A 62 1.16 -3.95 -6.46
C ASP A 62 0.15 -4.08 -7.59
N GLN A 63 -0.31 -5.29 -7.85
CA GLN A 63 -1.39 -5.51 -8.80
C GLN A 63 -2.63 -4.97 -8.09
N GLY A 64 -2.69 -3.64 -8.05
CA GLY A 64 -3.67 -2.86 -7.35
C GLY A 64 -5.05 -3.34 -7.75
N THR A 65 -6.02 -3.21 -6.83
CA THR A 65 -7.37 -3.76 -7.03
C THR A 65 -7.87 -3.39 -8.42
N MET A 66 -8.17 -4.40 -9.23
CA MET A 66 -8.57 -4.16 -10.62
C MET A 66 -10.05 -3.79 -10.66
N PHE A 67 -10.36 -2.69 -11.35
CA PHE A 67 -11.73 -2.26 -11.61
C PHE A 67 -11.99 -2.22 -13.12
N GLY A 68 -13.25 -2.44 -13.50
CA GLY A 68 -13.69 -2.44 -14.90
C GLY A 68 -13.33 -3.70 -15.68
N THR A 69 -13.86 -3.79 -16.91
CA THR A 69 -13.68 -4.91 -17.83
C THR A 69 -13.03 -4.45 -19.14
N GLY A 70 -12.26 -5.34 -19.78
CA GLY A 70 -11.68 -5.10 -21.10
C GLY A 70 -10.88 -3.78 -21.22
N MET A 71 -11.36 -2.88 -22.07
CA MET A 71 -10.71 -1.59 -22.38
C MET A 71 -10.89 -0.53 -21.27
N HIS A 72 -11.86 -0.71 -20.38
CA HIS A 72 -12.10 0.15 -19.22
C HIS A 72 -11.37 -0.32 -17.96
N ARG A 73 -10.50 -1.33 -18.10
CA ARG A 73 -9.77 -1.91 -16.98
C ARG A 73 -8.73 -0.93 -16.45
N LEU A 74 -8.78 -0.70 -15.14
CA LEU A 74 -7.80 0.08 -14.39
C LEU A 74 -7.32 -0.71 -13.17
N SER A 75 -6.12 -0.38 -12.69
CA SER A 75 -5.54 -0.93 -11.46
C SER A 75 -5.46 0.18 -10.42
N LEU A 76 -6.24 0.06 -9.34
CA LEU A 76 -6.23 1.02 -8.24
C LEU A 76 -4.97 0.81 -7.39
N VAL A 77 -4.09 1.80 -7.33
CA VAL A 77 -2.88 1.76 -6.52
C VAL A 77 -3.16 2.29 -5.11
N ASP A 78 -3.83 3.43 -5.02
CA ASP A 78 -4.23 4.05 -3.75
C ASP A 78 -5.61 4.69 -3.91
N ILE A 79 -6.48 4.49 -2.92
CA ILE A 79 -7.81 5.10 -2.89
C ILE A 79 -7.77 6.55 -2.39
N GLY A 80 -6.72 6.93 -1.64
CA GLY A 80 -6.59 8.23 -1.03
C GLY A 80 -7.53 8.44 0.15
N ARG A 81 -7.80 9.71 0.46
CA ARG A 81 -8.67 10.15 1.56
C ARG A 81 -9.66 11.20 1.08
N LEU A 82 -10.78 11.33 1.78
CA LEU A 82 -11.73 12.41 1.50
C LEU A 82 -11.02 13.78 1.69
N PRO A 83 -11.17 14.71 0.73
CA PRO A 83 -10.66 16.07 0.90
C PRO A 83 -11.32 16.72 2.12
N THR A 84 -10.53 17.49 2.88
CA THR A 84 -11.00 18.30 4.02
C THR A 84 -11.05 19.79 3.69
N GLU A 85 -10.36 20.20 2.62
CA GLU A 85 -10.20 21.59 2.18
C GLU A 85 -10.59 21.69 0.71
N ASN A 86 -11.00 22.88 0.26
CA ASN A 86 -11.36 23.18 -1.14
C ASN A 86 -12.35 22.16 -1.75
N LEU A 87 -13.35 21.75 -0.96
CA LEU A 87 -14.29 20.67 -1.30
C LEU A 87 -14.92 20.83 -2.69
N ASP A 88 -15.28 22.06 -3.08
CA ASP A 88 -15.90 22.37 -4.38
C ASP A 88 -15.05 21.95 -5.60
N MET A 89 -13.73 21.85 -5.45
CA MET A 89 -12.83 21.42 -6.52
C MET A 89 -12.76 19.89 -6.64
N PHE A 90 -13.12 19.17 -5.58
CA PHE A 90 -12.91 17.73 -5.46
C PHE A 90 -14.19 16.91 -5.48
N HIS A 91 -15.29 17.48 -5.97
CA HIS A 91 -16.47 16.70 -6.28
C HIS A 91 -17.29 17.30 -7.41
N THR A 92 -17.96 16.41 -8.13
CA THR A 92 -19.07 16.72 -9.02
C THR A 92 -20.34 16.11 -8.45
N GLU A 93 -21.46 16.27 -9.14
CA GLU A 93 -22.70 15.60 -8.79
C GLU A 93 -22.55 14.07 -8.76
N THR A 94 -21.67 13.55 -9.62
CA THR A 94 -21.53 12.12 -9.87
C THR A 94 -20.27 11.48 -9.27
N ALA A 95 -19.26 12.23 -8.85
CA ALA A 95 -18.02 11.68 -8.32
C ALA A 95 -17.41 12.54 -7.21
N ILE A 96 -16.71 11.88 -6.29
CA ILE A 96 -15.78 12.52 -5.36
C ILE A 96 -14.38 12.18 -5.84
N TYR A 97 -13.47 13.14 -5.78
CA TYR A 97 -12.06 13.02 -6.08
C TYR A 97 -11.26 12.95 -4.77
N PRO A 98 -10.92 11.74 -4.27
CA PRO A 98 -10.18 11.62 -3.02
C PRO A 98 -8.75 12.12 -3.19
N VAL A 99 -8.26 12.91 -2.25
CA VAL A 99 -6.87 13.40 -2.27
C VAL A 99 -5.92 12.24 -2.05
N GLY A 100 -4.89 12.13 -2.88
CA GLY A 100 -3.96 11.00 -2.88
C GLY A 100 -4.47 9.77 -3.64
N TYR A 101 -5.66 9.84 -4.25
CA TYR A 101 -6.12 8.80 -5.18
C TYR A 101 -5.08 8.58 -6.28
N MET A 102 -4.83 7.32 -6.61
CA MET A 102 -3.91 6.92 -7.66
C MET A 102 -4.35 5.62 -8.33
N CYS A 103 -4.50 5.64 -9.65
CA CYS A 103 -4.73 4.43 -10.44
C CYS A 103 -3.85 4.39 -11.70
N ARG A 104 -3.60 3.16 -12.16
CA ARG A 104 -2.86 2.87 -13.38
C ARG A 104 -3.81 2.40 -14.47
N LYS A 105 -3.64 2.91 -15.67
CA LYS A 105 -4.48 2.60 -16.81
C LYS A 105 -3.66 2.46 -18.08
N LYS A 106 -3.87 1.37 -18.83
CA LYS A 106 -3.30 1.23 -20.17
C LYS A 106 -4.28 1.80 -21.20
N TYR A 107 -3.87 2.80 -21.94
CA TYR A 107 -4.72 3.47 -22.93
C TYR A 107 -3.96 3.90 -24.17
N LYS A 108 -4.66 4.42 -25.19
CA LYS A 108 -4.07 4.88 -26.46
C LYS A 108 -2.90 5.83 -26.21
N LYS A 109 -1.85 5.74 -27.03
CA LYS A 109 -0.73 6.70 -27.00
C LYS A 109 -1.23 8.11 -27.34
N HIS A 110 -0.52 9.12 -26.83
CA HIS A 110 -0.72 10.49 -27.28
C HIS A 110 0.15 10.80 -28.52
N ASP A 111 -0.22 11.85 -29.23
CA ASP A 111 0.40 12.39 -30.45
C ASP A 111 1.93 12.54 -30.37
N ALA A 112 2.43 13.09 -29.26
CA ALA A 112 3.85 13.36 -29.06
C ALA A 112 4.66 12.16 -28.55
N TYR A 113 4.07 10.96 -28.46
CA TYR A 113 4.71 9.81 -27.84
C TYR A 113 5.77 9.19 -28.77
N LYS A 114 7.06 9.34 -28.40
CA LYS A 114 8.19 8.97 -29.28
C LYS A 114 8.78 7.58 -29.03
N LYS A 115 8.47 6.94 -27.89
CA LYS A 115 9.04 5.61 -27.59
C LYS A 115 8.39 4.57 -28.52
N LYS A 116 9.17 3.57 -28.95
CA LYS A 116 8.63 2.39 -29.66
C LYS A 116 7.73 1.60 -28.69
N ALA A 117 6.46 1.97 -28.61
CA ALA A 117 5.46 1.25 -27.85
C ALA A 117 4.40 0.64 -28.76
N LYS A 118 3.71 -0.36 -28.23
CA LYS A 118 2.43 -0.84 -28.77
C LYS A 118 1.45 0.33 -28.83
N ASP A 119 0.32 0.17 -29.53
CA ASP A 119 -0.74 1.19 -29.68
C ASP A 119 -1.29 1.75 -28.34
N ARG A 120 -0.92 1.14 -27.21
CA ARG A 120 -1.30 1.56 -25.87
C ARG A 120 -0.10 1.71 -24.95
N ILE A 121 -0.11 2.78 -24.16
CA ILE A 121 0.91 3.16 -23.17
C ILE A 121 0.29 3.21 -21.77
N LEU A 122 1.14 3.33 -20.75
CA LEU A 122 0.68 3.41 -19.37
C LEU A 122 0.44 4.88 -18.97
N TYR A 123 -0.73 5.14 -18.38
CA TYR A 123 -1.06 6.37 -17.71
C TYR A 123 -1.25 6.13 -16.21
N ILE A 124 -0.81 7.09 -15.41
CA ILE A 124 -1.06 7.21 -13.98
C ILE A 124 -2.04 8.36 -13.81
N CYS A 125 -3.23 8.06 -13.29
CA CYS A 125 -4.23 9.06 -12.92
C CYS A 125 -4.14 9.27 -11.41
N SER A 126 -3.95 10.51 -10.98
CA SER A 126 -3.83 10.84 -9.56
C SER A 126 -4.60 12.09 -9.19
N VAL A 127 -4.92 12.26 -7.91
CA VAL A 127 -5.56 13.48 -7.40
C VAL A 127 -4.62 14.17 -6.40
N ASP A 128 -4.17 15.35 -6.77
CA ASP A 128 -3.28 16.19 -5.98
C ASP A 128 -4.08 17.18 -5.11
N PRO A 129 -3.67 17.43 -3.86
CA PRO A 129 -4.39 18.33 -2.95
C PRO A 129 -4.45 19.79 -3.43
N GLN A 130 -3.52 20.24 -4.26
CA GLN A 130 -3.45 21.63 -4.73
C GLN A 130 -3.91 21.76 -6.19
N LYS A 131 -3.57 20.78 -7.02
CA LYS A 131 -3.80 20.83 -8.48
C LYS A 131 -5.06 20.09 -8.92
N GLY A 132 -5.66 19.30 -8.05
CA GLY A 132 -6.80 18.46 -8.41
C GLY A 132 -6.37 17.24 -9.24
N PRO A 133 -7.23 16.76 -10.17
CA PRO A 133 -6.94 15.61 -11.01
C PRO A 133 -5.75 15.83 -11.94
N ILE A 134 -4.87 14.82 -12.05
CA ILE A 134 -3.67 14.83 -12.89
C ILE A 134 -3.60 13.51 -13.67
N ILE A 135 -3.30 13.60 -14.97
CA ILE A 135 -2.94 12.45 -15.80
C ILE A 135 -1.44 12.55 -16.10
N THR A 136 -0.70 11.47 -15.89
CA THR A 136 0.74 11.37 -16.22
C THR A 136 0.98 10.17 -17.12
N ALA A 137 1.58 10.38 -18.30
CA ALA A 137 2.03 9.31 -19.19
C ALA A 137 3.37 8.73 -18.74
N ASP A 138 3.70 7.52 -19.20
CA ASP A 138 4.96 6.84 -18.87
C ASP A 138 6.23 7.49 -19.45
N ASP A 139 6.09 8.45 -20.35
CA ASP A 139 7.18 9.30 -20.86
C ASP A 139 7.36 10.59 -20.05
N GLY A 140 6.52 10.80 -19.04
CA GLY A 140 6.57 11.95 -18.14
C GLY A 140 5.70 13.11 -18.56
N ARG A 141 4.98 13.06 -19.69
CA ARG A 141 4.00 14.10 -20.06
C ARG A 141 2.87 14.13 -19.03
N LYS A 142 2.45 15.33 -18.64
CA LYS A 142 1.40 15.54 -17.63
C LYS A 142 0.33 16.48 -18.13
N TRP A 143 -0.91 16.20 -17.74
CA TRP A 143 -2.06 17.08 -17.94
C TRP A 143 -2.70 17.36 -16.56
N TYR A 144 -2.96 18.62 -16.26
CA TYR A 144 -3.55 19.09 -14.99
C TYR A 144 -4.21 20.46 -15.20
N GLY A 145 -5.07 20.85 -14.26
CA GLY A 145 -5.79 22.13 -14.32
C GLY A 145 -7.15 22.06 -15.03
N PRO A 146 -7.83 23.20 -15.23
CA PRO A 146 -9.24 23.23 -15.67
C PRO A 146 -9.48 22.68 -17.08
N SER A 147 -8.53 22.87 -18.01
CA SER A 147 -8.60 22.37 -19.38
C SER A 147 -8.04 20.96 -19.56
N MET A 148 -7.57 20.32 -18.47
CA MET A 148 -6.82 19.06 -18.50
C MET A 148 -7.48 17.99 -19.37
N TRP A 149 -8.79 17.81 -19.22
CA TRP A 149 -9.50 16.77 -19.96
C TRP A 149 -9.51 17.03 -21.45
N LYS A 150 -9.78 18.29 -21.84
CA LYS A 150 -9.80 18.70 -23.25
C LYS A 150 -8.41 18.53 -23.86
N ASP A 151 -7.38 19.03 -23.18
CA ASP A 151 -5.99 18.96 -23.65
C ASP A 151 -5.49 17.50 -23.74
N PHE A 152 -5.96 16.64 -22.83
CA PHE A 152 -5.69 15.20 -22.89
C PHE A 152 -6.36 14.58 -24.10
N VAL A 153 -7.66 14.79 -24.29
CA VAL A 153 -8.43 14.20 -25.40
C VAL A 153 -7.91 14.64 -26.77
N GLU A 154 -7.57 15.91 -26.92
CA GLU A 154 -6.97 16.46 -28.15
C GLU A 154 -5.60 15.84 -28.45
N SER A 155 -4.86 15.42 -27.43
CA SER A 155 -3.58 14.72 -27.61
C SER A 155 -3.72 13.25 -28.02
N ILE A 156 -4.92 12.64 -27.93
CA ILE A 156 -5.13 11.23 -28.27
C ILE A 156 -5.59 11.08 -29.72
N GLU A 157 -4.79 10.37 -30.53
CA GLU A 157 -5.15 10.05 -31.92
C GLU A 157 -6.43 9.20 -32.00
N GLY A 158 -7.37 9.61 -32.85
CA GLY A 158 -8.64 8.91 -33.05
C GLY A 158 -9.67 9.09 -31.92
N GLY A 159 -9.47 10.07 -31.04
CA GLY A 159 -10.42 10.46 -30.01
C GLY A 159 -10.52 9.51 -28.81
N THR A 160 -11.25 9.96 -27.79
CA THR A 160 -11.49 9.23 -26.54
C THR A 160 -12.80 8.45 -26.57
N GLU A 161 -12.79 7.27 -25.96
CA GLU A 161 -14.02 6.49 -25.69
C GLU A 161 -14.73 6.95 -24.41
N TYR A 162 -14.03 7.74 -23.58
CA TYR A 162 -14.51 8.22 -22.29
C TYR A 162 -15.14 9.60 -22.45
N LYS A 163 -16.29 9.81 -21.80
CA LYS A 163 -17.02 11.08 -21.86
C LYS A 163 -16.47 12.13 -20.89
N SER A 164 -15.83 11.69 -19.81
CA SER A 164 -15.42 12.54 -18.70
C SER A 164 -14.13 12.06 -18.02
N VAL A 165 -13.54 12.96 -17.23
CA VAL A 165 -12.37 12.65 -16.37
C VAL A 165 -12.73 11.55 -15.38
N GLU A 166 -13.90 11.63 -14.77
CA GLU A 166 -14.41 10.69 -13.78
C GLU A 166 -14.45 9.27 -14.36
N GLU A 167 -14.93 9.13 -15.59
CA GLU A 167 -14.99 7.85 -16.29
C GLU A 167 -13.59 7.33 -16.63
N PHE A 168 -12.68 8.23 -17.03
CA PHE A 168 -11.31 7.85 -17.32
C PHE A 168 -10.56 7.39 -16.05
N PHE A 169 -10.75 8.09 -14.94
CA PHE A 169 -10.19 7.75 -13.63
C PHE A 169 -10.88 6.54 -12.99
N GLY A 170 -12.05 6.14 -13.52
CA GLY A 170 -12.85 5.02 -13.04
C GLY A 170 -13.72 5.33 -11.84
N LEU A 171 -13.84 6.59 -11.45
CA LEU A 171 -14.67 7.05 -10.33
C LEU A 171 -16.17 6.81 -10.59
N GLY A 172 -16.57 6.63 -11.86
CA GLY A 172 -17.91 6.17 -12.23
C GLY A 172 -18.17 4.68 -11.98
N ASN A 173 -17.15 3.88 -11.64
CA ASN A 173 -17.35 2.46 -11.32
C ASN A 173 -18.08 2.32 -9.98
N SER A 174 -19.21 1.63 -9.96
CA SER A 174 -20.05 1.49 -8.75
C SER A 174 -19.33 0.86 -7.56
N ALA A 175 -18.42 -0.10 -7.78
CA ALA A 175 -17.65 -0.72 -6.71
C ALA A 175 -16.59 0.25 -6.15
N LEU A 176 -15.96 1.06 -7.00
CA LEU A 176 -15.02 2.08 -6.55
C LEU A 176 -15.74 3.23 -5.84
N ALA A 177 -16.85 3.69 -6.38
CA ALA A 177 -17.68 4.74 -5.77
C ALA A 177 -18.12 4.34 -4.36
N ARG A 178 -18.65 3.12 -4.16
CA ARG A 178 -19.00 2.60 -2.82
C ARG A 178 -17.80 2.59 -1.86
N LYS A 179 -16.61 2.22 -2.34
CA LYS A 179 -15.39 2.26 -1.51
C LYS A 179 -15.04 3.70 -1.12
N ILE A 180 -15.15 4.65 -2.04
CA ILE A 180 -14.91 6.08 -1.76
C ILE A 180 -15.93 6.60 -0.74
N GLU A 181 -17.21 6.27 -0.92
CA GLU A 181 -18.28 6.64 0.02
C GLU A 181 -18.05 6.06 1.42
N SER A 182 -17.42 4.89 1.53
CA SER A 182 -17.11 4.27 2.82
C SER A 182 -15.94 4.91 3.57
N LEU A 183 -15.24 5.89 2.98
CA LEU A 183 -14.08 6.54 3.60
C LEU A 183 -14.45 7.50 4.75
N GLY A 184 -15.70 7.95 4.83
CA GLY A 184 -16.12 8.87 5.88
C GLY A 184 -17.44 9.57 5.62
N ASP A 185 -17.67 10.68 6.32
CA ASP A 185 -18.89 11.46 6.16
C ASP A 185 -18.93 12.22 4.83
N LEU A 186 -20.05 12.09 4.12
CA LEU A 186 -20.31 12.71 2.83
C LEU A 186 -21.07 14.02 2.93
N SER A 187 -21.54 14.41 4.12
CA SER A 187 -22.36 15.61 4.34
C SER A 187 -21.69 16.90 3.86
N ALA A 188 -20.35 16.94 3.87
CA ALA A 188 -19.56 18.09 3.43
C ALA A 188 -19.61 18.32 1.90
N PHE A 189 -19.94 17.29 1.11
CA PHE A 189 -19.95 17.34 -0.36
C PHE A 189 -21.33 17.76 -0.89
N LYS A 190 -21.65 19.04 -0.76
CA LYS A 190 -23.00 19.58 -0.99
C LYS A 190 -23.60 19.27 -2.38
N LYS A 191 -22.79 19.19 -3.43
CA LYS A 191 -23.28 18.92 -4.79
C LYS A 191 -23.30 17.43 -5.11
N TYR A 192 -22.63 16.60 -4.33
CA TYR A 192 -22.49 15.18 -4.61
C TYR A 192 -23.78 14.45 -4.25
N ILE A 193 -24.27 13.62 -5.17
CA ILE A 193 -25.41 12.74 -4.91
C ILE A 193 -24.85 11.35 -4.61
N PRO A 194 -25.03 10.78 -3.40
CA PRO A 194 -24.60 9.42 -3.09
C PRO A 194 -25.21 8.37 -4.02
N LEU A 195 -24.45 7.32 -4.32
CA LEU A 195 -24.82 6.26 -5.27
C LEU A 195 -26.16 5.60 -4.92
N ASN A 196 -26.45 5.41 -3.63
CA ASN A 196 -27.71 4.85 -3.14
C ASN A 196 -28.93 5.77 -3.32
N LYS A 197 -28.72 7.05 -3.66
CA LYS A 197 -29.78 8.05 -3.90
C LYS A 197 -29.97 8.37 -5.39
N ARG A 198 -29.18 7.78 -6.29
CA ARG A 198 -29.24 8.01 -7.75
C ARG A 198 -30.26 7.10 -8.47
N SER A 199 -31.05 6.35 -7.71
CA SER A 199 -32.07 5.42 -8.18
C SER A 199 -33.40 6.11 -8.44
#